data_AF-A0AAW7EWA9-F1
#
_entry.id   AF-A0AAW7EWA9-F1
#
_cell.length_a   1.000
_cell.length_b   1.000
_cell.length_c   1.000
_cell.angle_alpha   90.00
_cell.angle_beta   90.00
_cell.angle_gamma   90.00
#
_symmetry.space_group_name_H-M   'P 1'
#
loop_
_entity.id
_entity.type
_entity.pdbx_description
1 polymer ?
#
loop_
_entity_poly.entity_id
_entity_poly.type
_entity_poly.pdbx_seq_one_letter_code
_entity_poly.pdbx_strand_id
1 'polypeptide(L)'
;MSKDNEMKYFIFFIAIISFVFIFVLFFSLTSTIISQDMYKLDLCIQSKCIDNFSEKIKGVIALAQAFGWFIALIAAIGGVIVALRTYRSGVDNSNITNHIAHFSMFRDFVNTEIAKRKKIYPDTIDVYAWYNVIFPRSKKGDLNYSAEYLIFLNGIKSVIEEANYNISSLNGNYKYQTHQRKIIDATSKIGMKINNGPKNLFVEIECEVLGLIDSVNRTFIDGYPVLCMLERKYI
;
A
#
# COMPACT_ATOMS: atom_id res chain seq x y z
N MET A 1 0.50 3.63 20.93
CA MET A 1 0.36 2.41 21.75
C MET A 1 0.61 1.22 20.82
N SER A 2 1.58 0.34 21.12
CA SER A 2 1.97 -0.74 20.19
C SER A 2 0.81 -1.73 19.96
N LYS A 3 0.62 -2.24 18.73
CA LYS A 3 -0.40 -3.24 18.35
C LYS A 3 -0.37 -4.48 19.25
N ASP A 4 0.81 -4.87 19.73
CA ASP A 4 0.98 -6.01 20.64
C ASP A 4 0.35 -5.77 22.01
N ASN A 5 0.28 -4.51 22.44
CA ASN A 5 -0.32 -4.17 23.72
C ASN A 5 -1.84 -4.31 23.65
N GLU A 6 -2.49 -3.96 22.54
CA GLU A 6 -3.95 -4.10 22.40
C GLU A 6 -4.41 -5.56 22.44
N MET A 7 -3.70 -6.48 21.77
CA MET A 7 -4.01 -7.92 21.86
C MET A 7 -3.80 -8.45 23.28
N LYS A 8 -2.72 -8.04 23.95
CA LYS A 8 -2.46 -8.43 25.35
C LYS A 8 -3.57 -7.94 26.28
N TYR A 9 -4.05 -6.70 26.13
CA TYR A 9 -5.16 -6.18 26.91
C TYR A 9 -6.48 -6.94 26.65
N PHE A 10 -6.76 -7.29 25.39
CA PHE A 10 -7.95 -8.07 25.05
C PHE A 10 -7.94 -9.47 25.67
N ILE A 11 -6.80 -10.18 25.58
CA ILE A 11 -6.63 -11.50 26.20
C ILE A 11 -6.76 -11.41 27.72
N PHE A 12 -6.11 -10.41 28.33
CA PHE A 12 -6.17 -10.17 29.77
C PHE A 12 -7.61 -9.87 30.25
N PHE A 13 -8.35 -9.08 29.48
CA PHE A 13 -9.75 -8.77 29.77
C PHE A 13 -10.66 -10.01 29.74
N ILE A 14 -10.50 -10.88 28.74
CA ILE A 14 -11.25 -12.15 28.66
C ILE A 14 -10.91 -13.05 29.86
N ALA A 15 -9.64 -13.12 30.24
CA ALA A 15 -9.21 -13.92 31.40
C ALA A 15 -9.88 -13.44 32.70
N ILE A 16 -9.97 -12.12 32.92
CA ILE A 16 -10.64 -11.54 34.09
C ILE A 16 -12.13 -11.87 34.10
N ILE A 17 -12.83 -11.67 32.98
CA ILE A 17 -14.27 -11.98 32.89
C ILE A 17 -14.52 -13.45 33.17
N SER A 18 -13.69 -14.33 32.61
CA SER A 18 -13.81 -15.78 32.81
C SER A 18 -13.62 -16.15 34.27
N PHE A 19 -12.66 -15.53 34.96
CA PHE A 19 -12.45 -15.73 36.40
C PHE A 19 -13.64 -15.27 37.23
N VAL A 20 -14.22 -14.10 36.92
CA VAL A 20 -15.42 -13.59 37.59
C VAL A 20 -16.61 -14.54 37.40
N PHE A 21 -16.82 -15.07 36.19
CA PHE A 21 -17.91 -16.02 35.93
C PHE A 21 -17.73 -17.33 36.69
N ILE A 22 -16.52 -17.86 36.76
CA ILE A 22 -16.22 -19.05 37.58
C ILE A 22 -16.55 -18.79 39.04
N PHE A 23 -16.17 -17.62 39.57
CA PHE A 23 -16.46 -17.25 40.95
C PHE A 23 -17.97 -17.14 41.21
N VAL A 24 -18.73 -16.50 40.32
CA VAL A 24 -20.19 -16.37 40.43
C VAL A 24 -20.88 -17.74 40.37
N LEU A 25 -20.46 -18.63 39.47
CA LEU A 25 -21.01 -19.99 39.37
C LEU A 25 -20.71 -20.81 40.62
N PHE A 26 -19.48 -20.72 41.15
CA PHE A 26 -19.10 -21.40 42.39
C PHE A 26 -19.94 -20.91 43.58
N PHE A 27 -20.11 -19.60 43.70
CA PHE A 27 -20.94 -19.01 44.75
C PHE A 27 -22.42 -19.42 44.62
N SER A 28 -22.95 -19.41 43.39
CA SER A 28 -24.34 -19.82 43.13
C SER A 28 -24.57 -21.30 43.47
N LEU A 29 -23.64 -22.18 43.11
CA LEU A 29 -23.70 -23.60 43.42
C LEU A 29 -23.67 -23.87 44.93
N THR A 30 -22.71 -23.27 45.63
CA THR A 30 -22.57 -23.45 47.09
C THR A 30 -23.78 -22.91 47.85
N SER A 31 -24.30 -21.74 47.46
CA SER A 31 -25.54 -21.18 48.02
C SER A 31 -26.75 -22.11 47.81
N THR A 32 -26.89 -22.71 46.61
CA THR A 32 -27.98 -23.65 46.30
C THR A 32 -27.89 -24.92 47.14
N ILE A 33 -26.68 -25.48 47.30
CA ILE A 33 -26.44 -26.70 48.11
C ILE A 33 -26.81 -26.47 49.58
N ILE A 34 -26.45 -25.31 50.13
CA ILE A 34 -26.76 -24.96 51.53
C ILE A 34 -28.26 -24.72 51.70
N SER A 35 -28.87 -23.92 50.81
CA SER A 35 -30.29 -23.55 50.93
C SER A 35 -31.25 -24.74 50.76
N GLN A 36 -30.87 -25.76 50.00
CA GLN A 36 -31.69 -26.95 49.76
C GLN A 36 -31.27 -28.16 50.62
N ASP A 37 -30.42 -27.95 51.63
CA ASP A 37 -29.93 -28.99 52.54
C ASP A 37 -29.33 -30.21 51.80
N MET A 38 -28.77 -29.99 50.61
CA MET A 38 -28.32 -31.08 49.76
C MET A 38 -27.09 -31.81 50.30
N TYR A 39 -26.36 -31.18 51.23
CA TYR A 39 -25.24 -31.79 51.94
C TYR A 39 -25.64 -32.93 52.87
N LYS A 40 -26.94 -33.11 53.16
CA LYS A 40 -27.48 -34.21 53.97
C LYS A 40 -27.86 -35.45 53.15
N LEU A 41 -27.80 -35.36 51.82
CA LEU A 41 -28.11 -36.47 50.93
C LEU A 41 -26.89 -37.38 50.76
N ASP A 42 -27.12 -38.70 50.75
CA ASP A 42 -26.07 -39.67 50.43
C ASP A 42 -25.64 -39.56 48.96
N LEU A 43 -24.35 -39.76 48.72
CA LEU A 43 -23.77 -39.77 47.37
C LEU A 43 -24.36 -40.93 46.55
N CYS A 44 -25.09 -40.57 45.49
CA CYS A 44 -25.72 -41.52 44.58
C CYS A 44 -25.48 -41.09 43.12
N ILE A 45 -25.04 -42.02 42.27
CA ILE A 45 -24.71 -41.79 40.84
C ILE A 45 -25.74 -42.46 39.90
N GLN A 46 -26.80 -43.07 40.44
CA GLN A 46 -27.86 -43.62 39.60
C GLN A 46 -28.58 -42.51 38.80
N SER A 47 -29.09 -42.84 37.61
CA SER A 47 -29.76 -41.87 36.73
C SER A 47 -30.85 -41.05 37.45
N LYS A 48 -31.69 -41.68 38.29
CA LYS A 48 -32.69 -40.97 39.12
C LYS A 48 -32.08 -39.91 40.05
N CYS A 49 -30.89 -40.16 40.60
CA CYS A 49 -30.19 -39.23 41.48
C CYS A 49 -29.59 -38.06 40.67
N ILE A 50 -29.09 -38.33 39.46
CA ILE A 50 -28.57 -37.31 38.55
C ILE A 50 -29.69 -36.37 38.10
N ASP A 51 -30.86 -36.90 37.74
CA ASP A 51 -32.00 -36.11 37.29
C ASP A 51 -32.53 -35.22 38.42
N ASN A 52 -32.70 -35.77 39.63
CA ASN A 52 -33.14 -35.02 40.80
C ASN A 52 -32.12 -33.94 41.21
N PHE A 53 -30.82 -34.23 41.11
CA PHE A 53 -29.77 -33.23 41.33
C PHE A 53 -29.83 -32.11 40.30
N SER A 54 -29.89 -32.46 39.00
CA SER A 54 -29.98 -31.53 37.88
C SER A 54 -31.19 -30.61 37.98
N GLU A 55 -32.33 -31.14 38.43
CA GLU A 55 -33.54 -30.36 38.65
C GLU A 55 -33.38 -29.35 39.79
N LYS A 56 -32.74 -29.75 40.89
CA LYS A 56 -32.45 -28.85 42.03
C LYS A 56 -31.44 -27.75 41.70
N ILE A 57 -30.44 -28.03 40.85
CA ILE A 57 -29.43 -27.04 40.43
C ILE A 57 -29.73 -26.40 39.07
N LYS A 58 -30.95 -26.56 38.54
CA LYS A 58 -31.33 -26.10 37.19
C LYS A 58 -31.03 -24.62 36.94
N GLY A 59 -31.18 -23.76 37.97
CA GLY A 59 -30.82 -22.35 37.89
C GLY A 59 -29.32 -22.11 37.68
N VAL A 60 -28.46 -22.90 38.33
CA VAL A 60 -26.99 -22.85 38.16
C VAL A 60 -26.61 -23.33 36.76
N ILE A 61 -27.25 -24.40 36.27
CA ILE A 61 -27.03 -24.91 34.91
C ILE A 61 -27.41 -23.86 33.88
N ALA A 62 -28.57 -23.21 34.03
CA ALA A 62 -29.02 -22.14 33.13
C ALA A 62 -28.07 -20.94 33.16
N LEU A 63 -27.56 -20.57 34.34
CA LEU A 63 -26.56 -19.50 34.49
C LEU A 63 -25.24 -19.85 33.79
N ALA A 64 -24.77 -21.09 33.95
CA ALA A 64 -23.57 -21.58 33.27
C ALA A 64 -23.72 -21.58 31.74
N GLN A 65 -24.89 -21.99 31.24
CA GLN A 65 -25.21 -21.92 29.81
C GLN A 65 -25.20 -20.48 29.31
N ALA A 66 -25.82 -19.54 30.04
CA ALA A 66 -25.84 -18.13 29.68
C ALA A 66 -24.42 -17.53 29.59
N PHE A 67 -23.56 -17.83 30.58
CA PHE A 67 -22.16 -17.41 30.54
C PHE A 67 -21.36 -18.06 29.42
N GLY A 68 -21.60 -19.35 29.14
CA GLY A 68 -21.00 -20.05 28.00
C GLY A 68 -21.35 -19.38 26.67
N TRP A 69 -22.62 -19.05 26.46
CA TRP A 69 -23.08 -18.31 25.28
C TRP A 69 -22.45 -16.91 25.19
N PHE A 70 -22.32 -16.21 26.31
CA PHE A 70 -21.71 -14.88 26.35
C PHE A 70 -20.22 -14.92 25.98
N ILE A 71 -19.45 -15.86 26.53
CA ILE A 71 -18.03 -16.06 26.17
C ILE A 71 -17.91 -16.43 24.70
N ALA A 72 -18.75 -17.35 24.21
CA ALA A 72 -18.74 -17.75 22.80
C ALA A 72 -18.98 -16.55 21.87
N LEU A 73 -19.90 -15.65 22.22
CA LEU A 73 -20.16 -14.43 21.47
C LEU A 73 -18.96 -13.47 21.46
N ILE A 74 -18.33 -13.23 22.62
CA ILE A 74 -17.12 -12.40 22.70
C ILE A 74 -15.98 -13.01 21.88
N ALA A 75 -15.78 -14.32 22.00
CA ALA A 75 -14.74 -15.04 21.26
C ALA A 75 -14.97 -14.97 19.75
N ALA A 76 -16.22 -15.12 19.29
CA ALA A 76 -16.58 -15.00 17.89
C ALA A 76 -16.29 -13.59 17.35
N ILE A 77 -16.74 -12.55 18.05
CA ILE A 77 -16.50 -11.14 17.67
C ILE A 77 -14.99 -10.85 17.67
N GLY A 78 -14.27 -11.28 18.71
CA GLY A 78 -12.82 -11.14 18.82
C GLY A 78 -12.08 -11.82 17.67
N GLY A 79 -12.48 -13.05 17.32
CA GLY A 79 -11.93 -13.80 16.20
C GLY A 79 -12.09 -13.08 14.87
N VAL A 80 -13.28 -12.51 14.60
CA VAL A 80 -13.54 -11.70 13.40
C VAL A 80 -12.65 -10.46 13.36
N ILE A 81 -12.52 -9.74 14.48
CA ILE A 81 -11.67 -8.55 14.57
C ILE A 81 -10.20 -8.88 14.29
N VAL A 82 -9.69 -9.97 14.88
CA VAL A 82 -8.31 -10.44 14.64
C VAL A 82 -8.13 -10.83 13.18
N ALA A 83 -9.07 -11.58 12.60
CA ALA A 83 -9.02 -11.97 11.19
C ALA A 83 -8.96 -10.75 10.26
N LEU A 84 -9.81 -9.73 10.49
CA LEU A 84 -9.79 -8.48 9.72
C LEU A 84 -8.48 -7.71 9.86
N ARG A 85 -7.91 -7.64 11.07
CA ARG A 85 -6.61 -6.98 11.31
C ARG A 85 -5.46 -7.71 10.63
N THR A 86 -5.47 -9.04 10.67
CA THR A 86 -4.49 -9.89 9.98
C THR A 86 -4.61 -9.72 8.48
N TYR A 87 -5.83 -9.73 7.93
CA TYR A 87 -6.08 -9.48 6.52
C TYR A 87 -5.54 -8.10 6.10
N ARG A 88 -5.90 -7.04 6.82
CA ARG A 88 -5.41 -5.69 6.53
C ARG A 88 -3.89 -5.58 6.57
N SER A 89 -3.25 -6.16 7.60
CA SER A 89 -1.79 -6.17 7.71
C SER A 89 -1.15 -6.98 6.58
N GLY A 90 -1.79 -8.06 6.13
CA GLY A 90 -1.37 -8.85 4.97
C GLY A 90 -1.45 -8.04 3.67
N VAL A 91 -2.54 -7.28 3.45
CA VAL A 91 -2.68 -6.36 2.31
C VAL A 91 -1.61 -5.27 2.36
N ASP A 92 -1.40 -4.62 3.50
CA ASP A 92 -0.38 -3.58 3.66
C ASP A 92 1.03 -4.12 3.35
N ASN A 93 1.36 -5.32 3.86
CA ASN A 93 2.64 -5.97 3.58
C ASN A 93 2.78 -6.33 2.10
N SER A 94 1.72 -6.89 1.49
CA SER A 94 1.70 -7.20 0.07
C SER A 94 1.90 -5.95 -0.80
N ASN A 95 1.25 -4.83 -0.45
CA ASN A 95 1.42 -3.55 -1.14
C ASN A 95 2.87 -3.06 -1.09
N ILE A 96 3.53 -3.17 0.07
CA ILE A 96 4.95 -2.79 0.21
C ILE A 96 5.84 -3.71 -0.62
N THR A 97 5.64 -5.03 -0.55
CA THR A 97 6.41 -5.99 -1.35
C THR A 97 6.23 -5.74 -2.85
N ASN A 98 5.00 -5.49 -3.30
CA ASN A 98 4.70 -5.17 -4.70
C ASN A 98 5.35 -3.85 -5.13
N HIS A 99 5.30 -2.81 -4.29
CA HIS A 99 5.98 -1.54 -4.54
C HIS A 99 7.49 -1.74 -4.73
N ILE A 100 8.14 -2.51 -3.85
CA ILE A 100 9.58 -2.78 -3.93
C ILE A 100 9.91 -3.56 -5.20
N ALA A 101 9.14 -4.61 -5.51
CA ALA A 101 9.36 -5.44 -6.70
C ALA A 101 9.21 -4.63 -7.99
N HIS A 102 8.13 -3.85 -8.11
CA HIS A 102 7.88 -3.01 -9.27
C HIS A 102 8.92 -1.88 -9.41
N PHE A 103 9.31 -1.24 -8.30
CA PHE A 103 10.38 -0.24 -8.33
C PHE A 103 11.73 -0.85 -8.74
N SER A 104 12.07 -2.05 -8.26
CA SER A 104 13.30 -2.74 -8.69
C SER A 104 13.26 -3.01 -10.19
N MET A 105 12.16 -3.57 -10.70
CA MET A 105 11.98 -3.83 -12.13
C MET A 105 12.11 -2.56 -12.97
N PHE A 106 11.45 -1.48 -12.55
CA PHE A 106 11.57 -0.17 -13.19
C PHE A 106 13.01 0.33 -13.20
N ARG A 107 13.67 0.31 -12.03
CA ARG A 107 15.05 0.77 -11.89
C ARG A 107 16.01 -0.01 -12.76
N ASP A 108 15.89 -1.33 -12.76
CA ASP A 108 16.79 -2.21 -13.50
C ASP A 108 16.59 -2.04 -15.02
N PHE A 109 15.35 -1.85 -15.47
CA PHE A 109 15.04 -1.48 -16.86
C PHE A 109 15.64 -0.12 -17.24
N VAL A 110 15.40 0.93 -16.44
CA VAL A 110 15.91 2.28 -16.70
C VAL A 110 17.43 2.29 -16.76
N ASN A 111 18.12 1.63 -15.83
CA ASN A 111 19.57 1.54 -15.83
C ASN A 111 20.11 0.80 -17.07
N THR A 112 19.42 -0.26 -17.48
CA THR A 112 19.76 -0.99 -18.72
C THR A 112 19.61 -0.11 -19.95
N GLU A 113 18.56 0.71 -20.01
CA GLU A 113 18.36 1.67 -21.09
C GLU A 113 19.39 2.80 -21.07
N ILE A 114 19.74 3.34 -19.90
CA ILE A 114 20.80 4.36 -19.77
C ILE A 114 22.13 3.80 -20.28
N ALA A 115 22.49 2.55 -19.96
CA ALA A 115 23.73 1.93 -20.39
C ALA A 115 23.88 1.79 -21.92
N LYS A 116 22.78 1.85 -22.68
CA LYS A 116 22.80 1.81 -24.15
C LYS A 116 23.13 3.17 -24.79
N ARG A 117 23.14 4.25 -24.01
CA ARG A 117 23.22 5.64 -24.45
C ARG A 117 24.58 6.24 -24.09
N LYS A 118 25.15 7.07 -24.96
CA LYS A 118 26.54 7.56 -24.83
C LYS A 118 26.66 8.95 -24.20
N LYS A 119 25.57 9.70 -24.18
CA LYS A 119 25.49 11.12 -23.78
C LYS A 119 24.67 11.34 -22.52
N ILE A 120 24.06 10.28 -21.97
CA ILE A 120 23.37 10.27 -20.68
C ILE A 120 24.20 9.52 -19.66
N TYR A 121 24.36 10.10 -18.47
CA TYR A 121 25.08 9.47 -17.37
C TYR A 121 24.08 9.00 -16.29
N PRO A 122 24.31 7.85 -15.63
CA PRO A 122 23.41 7.36 -14.58
C PRO A 122 23.18 8.39 -13.45
N ASP A 123 24.23 9.09 -13.02
CA ASP A 123 24.18 10.06 -11.91
C ASP A 123 23.31 11.30 -12.23
N THR A 124 22.96 11.51 -13.50
CA THR A 124 22.12 12.63 -13.91
C THR A 124 20.63 12.29 -13.88
N ILE A 125 20.24 11.05 -13.52
CA ILE A 125 18.86 10.60 -13.50
C ILE A 125 18.49 10.08 -12.11
N ASP A 126 17.59 10.79 -11.46
CA ASP A 126 16.93 10.29 -10.24
C ASP A 126 15.80 9.33 -10.64
N VAL A 127 16.14 8.05 -10.72
CA VAL A 127 15.23 6.97 -11.08
C VAL A 127 14.06 6.86 -10.09
N TYR A 128 14.27 7.19 -8.81
CA TYR A 128 13.22 7.16 -7.80
C TYR A 128 12.24 8.31 -7.97
N ALA A 129 12.73 9.53 -8.21
CA ALA A 129 11.88 10.67 -8.52
C ALA A 129 11.05 10.40 -9.78
N TRP A 130 11.68 9.89 -10.84
CA TRP A 130 10.97 9.54 -12.08
C TRP A 130 9.88 8.50 -11.81
N TYR A 131 10.22 7.42 -11.11
CA TYR A 131 9.26 6.38 -10.73
C TYR A 131 8.07 6.94 -9.93
N ASN A 132 8.32 7.82 -8.96
CA ASN A 132 7.26 8.41 -8.15
C ASN A 132 6.34 9.35 -8.92
N VAL A 133 6.84 10.02 -9.96
CA VAL A 133 5.99 10.82 -10.83
C VAL A 133 5.08 9.92 -11.67
N ILE A 134 5.61 8.80 -12.19
CA ILE A 134 4.79 7.85 -12.96
C ILE A 134 3.79 7.15 -12.02
N PHE A 135 4.25 6.57 -10.90
CA PHE A 135 3.47 5.69 -10.03
C PHE A 135 3.37 6.22 -8.58
N PRO A 136 2.73 7.39 -8.35
CA PRO A 136 2.73 8.07 -7.04
C PRO A 136 2.02 7.27 -5.94
N ARG A 137 1.08 6.39 -6.32
CA ARG A 137 0.28 5.58 -5.39
C ARG A 137 0.75 4.14 -5.24
N SER A 138 1.93 3.79 -5.77
CA SER A 138 2.46 2.42 -5.72
C SER A 138 2.62 1.85 -4.31
N LYS A 139 2.95 2.67 -3.31
CA LYS A 139 3.01 2.25 -1.88
C LYS A 139 1.65 1.83 -1.32
N LYS A 140 0.55 2.23 -1.96
CA LYS A 140 -0.83 1.83 -1.62
C LYS A 140 -1.33 0.65 -2.47
N GLY A 141 -0.46 0.02 -3.26
CA GLY A 141 -0.79 -1.09 -4.14
C GLY A 141 -1.33 -0.67 -5.52
N ASP A 142 -1.42 0.63 -5.81
CA ASP A 142 -1.88 1.13 -7.10
C ASP A 142 -0.71 1.41 -8.03
N LEU A 143 -0.57 0.58 -9.06
CA LEU A 143 0.48 0.65 -10.08
C LEU A 143 0.01 1.34 -11.38
N ASN A 144 -1.13 2.03 -11.35
CA ASN A 144 -1.54 2.85 -12.49
C ASN A 144 -0.64 4.09 -12.60
N TYR A 145 -0.35 4.48 -13.85
CA TYR A 145 0.41 5.69 -14.11
C TYR A 145 -0.44 6.95 -13.84
N SER A 146 0.22 8.05 -13.50
CA SER A 146 -0.42 9.30 -13.13
C SER A 146 -0.79 10.15 -14.35
N ALA A 147 -1.88 10.92 -14.23
CA ALA A 147 -2.25 11.91 -15.23
C ALA A 147 -1.24 13.06 -15.26
N GLU A 148 -0.63 13.37 -14.13
CA GLU A 148 0.44 14.36 -13.97
C GLU A 148 1.65 14.02 -14.85
N TYR A 149 2.00 12.74 -14.98
CA TYR A 149 3.06 12.31 -15.88
C TYR A 149 2.71 12.54 -17.35
N LEU A 150 1.45 12.29 -17.75
CA LEU A 150 0.99 12.61 -19.11
C LEU A 150 1.02 14.13 -19.40
N ILE A 151 0.67 14.97 -18.41
CA ILE A 151 0.79 16.43 -18.53
C ILE A 151 2.27 16.81 -18.74
N PHE A 152 3.19 16.19 -18.00
CA PHE A 152 4.62 16.38 -18.18
C PHE A 152 5.07 16.02 -19.61
N LEU A 153 4.66 14.86 -20.15
CA LEU A 153 5.02 14.44 -21.51
C LEU A 153 4.50 15.41 -22.57
N ASN A 154 3.25 15.87 -22.41
CA ASN A 154 2.67 16.90 -23.27
C ASN A 154 3.39 18.25 -23.13
N GLY A 155 3.93 18.56 -21.95
CA GLY A 155 4.79 19.72 -21.73
C GLY A 155 6.07 19.66 -22.56
N ILE A 156 6.75 18.51 -22.61
CA ILE A 156 7.93 18.34 -23.47
C ILE A 156 7.56 18.50 -24.95
N LYS A 157 6.49 17.82 -25.39
CA LYS A 157 5.97 17.94 -26.75
C LYS A 157 5.70 19.41 -27.13
N SER A 158 5.06 20.16 -26.23
CA SER A 158 4.75 21.59 -26.46
C SER A 158 6.02 22.44 -26.65
N VAL A 159 7.10 22.15 -25.90
CA VAL A 159 8.39 22.86 -26.07
C VAL A 159 8.98 22.61 -27.45
N ILE A 160 8.92 21.38 -27.94
CA ILE A 160 9.40 21.00 -29.28
C ILE A 160 8.56 21.69 -30.38
N GLU A 161 7.24 21.67 -30.24
CA GLU A 161 6.32 22.30 -31.19
C GLU A 161 6.50 23.83 -31.24
N GLU A 162 6.70 24.47 -30.09
CA GLU A 162 6.99 25.90 -29.99
C GLU A 162 8.31 26.25 -30.71
N ALA A 163 9.36 25.44 -30.52
CA ALA A 163 10.63 25.63 -31.20
C ALA A 163 10.50 25.52 -32.73
N ASN A 164 9.75 24.52 -33.21
CA ASN A 164 9.47 24.34 -34.64
C ASN A 164 8.70 25.52 -35.23
N TYR A 165 7.70 26.03 -34.51
CA TYR A 165 6.95 27.21 -34.91
C TYR A 165 7.85 28.44 -35.01
N ASN A 166 8.67 28.69 -33.99
CA ASN A 166 9.55 29.85 -33.94
C ASN A 166 10.62 29.86 -35.06
N ILE A 167 11.13 28.69 -35.46
CA ILE A 167 12.03 28.57 -36.62
C ILE A 167 11.33 28.81 -37.94
N SER A 168 10.10 28.33 -38.07
CA SER A 168 9.32 28.48 -39.31
C SER A 168 8.72 29.88 -39.44
N SER A 169 8.68 30.64 -38.34
CA SER A 169 8.13 31.99 -38.32
C SER A 169 9.04 32.98 -39.07
N LEU A 170 8.43 33.83 -39.91
CA LEU A 170 9.12 34.88 -40.66
C LEU A 170 9.84 35.90 -39.77
N ASN A 171 9.48 35.96 -38.49
CA ASN A 171 10.04 36.89 -37.51
C ASN A 171 11.42 36.47 -36.98
N GLY A 172 11.89 35.24 -37.26
CA GLY A 172 13.23 34.79 -36.85
C GLY A 172 13.44 34.73 -35.35
N ASN A 173 12.38 34.61 -34.55
CA ASN A 173 12.41 34.70 -33.09
C ASN A 173 13.01 33.47 -32.38
N TYR A 174 13.52 32.49 -33.13
CA TYR A 174 14.11 31.29 -32.55
C TYR A 174 15.44 31.61 -31.85
N LYS A 175 15.47 31.37 -30.53
CA LYS A 175 16.68 31.41 -29.72
C LYS A 175 16.96 30.02 -29.17
N TYR A 176 18.01 29.39 -29.68
CA TYR A 176 18.44 28.06 -29.25
C TYR A 176 18.62 27.95 -27.73
N GLN A 177 19.24 28.95 -27.09
CA GLN A 177 19.43 28.96 -25.63
C GLN A 177 18.09 28.95 -24.85
N THR A 178 17.04 29.54 -25.42
CA THR A 178 15.71 29.52 -24.81
C THR A 178 15.08 28.14 -24.93
N HIS A 179 15.18 27.48 -26.08
CA HIS A 179 14.75 26.08 -26.26
C HIS A 179 15.48 25.14 -25.30
N GLN A 180 16.81 25.24 -25.24
CA GLN A 180 17.64 24.44 -24.36
C GLN A 180 17.21 24.56 -22.89
N ARG A 181 17.00 25.77 -22.38
CA ARG A 181 16.50 25.99 -21.02
C ARG A 181 15.13 25.36 -20.79
N LYS A 182 14.20 25.52 -21.74
CA LYS A 182 12.86 24.95 -21.63
C LYS A 182 12.87 23.42 -21.58
N ILE A 183 13.71 22.76 -22.37
CA ILE A 183 13.87 21.29 -22.32
C ILE A 183 14.45 20.87 -20.98
N ILE A 184 15.53 21.52 -20.52
CA ILE A 184 16.16 21.22 -19.21
C ILE A 184 15.15 21.37 -18.07
N ASP A 185 14.42 22.50 -18.05
CA ASP A 185 13.41 22.78 -17.04
C ASP A 185 12.28 21.75 -17.08
N ALA A 186 11.80 21.39 -18.28
CA ALA A 186 10.79 20.36 -18.44
C ALA A 186 11.27 19.03 -17.86
N THR A 187 12.42 18.50 -18.29
CA THR A 187 12.94 17.19 -17.88
C THR A 187 13.33 17.13 -16.41
N SER A 188 13.73 18.25 -15.81
CA SER A 188 14.07 18.31 -14.38
C SER A 188 12.91 17.93 -13.46
N LYS A 189 11.65 18.13 -13.91
CA LYS A 189 10.44 17.82 -13.14
C LYS A 189 10.27 16.33 -12.84
N ILE A 190 10.92 15.46 -13.60
CA ILE A 190 10.92 14.01 -13.39
C ILE A 190 12.27 13.49 -12.86
N GLY A 191 13.14 14.38 -12.37
CA GLY A 191 14.43 13.99 -11.81
C GLY A 191 15.55 13.81 -12.84
N MET A 192 15.38 14.26 -14.08
CA MET A 192 16.44 14.22 -15.10
C MET A 192 17.19 15.56 -15.16
N LYS A 193 18.48 15.55 -14.85
CA LYS A 193 19.36 16.70 -14.95
C LYS A 193 20.11 16.65 -16.28
N ILE A 194 19.82 17.59 -17.17
CA ILE A 194 20.53 17.70 -18.45
C ILE A 194 21.51 18.87 -18.37
N ASN A 195 22.75 18.63 -18.81
CA ASN A 195 23.77 19.68 -18.84
C ASN A 195 23.56 20.62 -20.03
N ASN A 196 23.82 21.90 -19.79
CA ASN A 196 23.97 22.87 -20.88
C ASN A 196 25.18 22.53 -21.74
N GLY A 197 25.13 22.90 -23.01
CA GLY A 197 26.23 22.69 -23.94
C GLY A 197 26.01 23.33 -25.31
N PRO A 198 27.04 23.29 -26.18
CA PRO A 198 26.96 23.75 -27.56
C PRO A 198 25.81 23.06 -28.32
N LYS A 199 25.25 23.74 -29.34
CA LYS A 199 24.07 23.29 -30.08
C LYS A 199 24.13 21.83 -30.51
N ASN A 200 25.20 21.44 -31.21
CA ASN A 200 25.33 20.09 -31.77
C ASN A 200 25.31 19.03 -30.66
N LEU A 201 26.02 19.27 -29.55
CA LEU A 201 26.08 18.33 -28.44
C LEU A 201 24.74 18.22 -27.70
N PHE A 202 24.05 19.34 -27.50
CA PHE A 202 22.76 19.33 -26.81
C PHE A 202 21.68 18.63 -27.63
N VAL A 203 21.68 18.80 -28.96
CA VAL A 203 20.75 18.07 -29.83
C VAL A 203 20.95 16.55 -29.73
N GLU A 204 22.19 16.08 -29.66
CA GLU A 204 22.48 14.66 -29.42
C GLU A 204 21.97 14.20 -28.04
N ILE A 205 22.20 14.99 -26.98
CA ILE A 205 21.71 14.70 -25.63
C ILE A 205 20.17 14.67 -25.61
N GLU A 206 19.52 15.66 -26.23
CA GLU A 206 18.07 15.74 -26.35
C GLU A 206 17.51 14.49 -27.04
N CYS A 207 18.09 14.07 -28.18
CA CYS A 207 17.72 12.82 -28.85
C CYS A 207 17.77 11.60 -27.91
N GLU A 208 18.88 11.44 -27.19
CA GLU A 208 19.04 10.29 -26.29
C GLU A 208 18.05 10.33 -25.13
N VAL A 209 17.78 11.52 -24.56
CA VAL A 209 16.85 11.69 -23.43
C VAL A 209 15.42 11.41 -23.87
N LEU A 210 14.97 11.99 -24.97
CA LEU A 210 13.64 11.70 -25.52
C LEU A 210 13.50 10.21 -25.84
N GLY A 211 14.56 9.61 -26.39
CA GLY A 211 14.59 8.17 -26.64
C GLY A 211 14.54 7.34 -25.37
N LEU A 212 15.16 7.79 -24.27
CA LEU A 212 15.08 7.12 -22.98
C LEU A 212 13.65 7.17 -22.42
N ILE A 213 13.04 8.35 -22.48
CA ILE A 213 11.64 8.55 -22.05
C ILE A 213 10.72 7.64 -22.87
N ASP A 214 10.86 7.60 -24.18
CA ASP A 214 10.03 6.74 -25.04
C ASP A 214 10.23 5.24 -24.77
N SER A 215 11.47 4.79 -24.53
CA SER A 215 11.76 3.38 -24.17
C SER A 215 11.05 2.98 -22.87
N VAL A 216 11.10 3.86 -21.87
CA VAL A 216 10.43 3.63 -20.58
C VAL A 216 8.93 3.68 -20.77
N ASN A 217 8.43 4.67 -21.52
CA ASN A 217 7.00 4.82 -21.73
C ASN A 217 6.40 3.60 -22.40
N ARG A 218 7.04 3.10 -23.47
CA ARG A 218 6.60 1.90 -24.19
C ARG A 218 6.45 0.67 -23.30
N THR A 219 7.24 0.59 -22.25
CA THR A 219 7.27 -0.58 -21.36
C THR A 219 6.27 -0.45 -20.22
N PHE A 220 6.07 0.76 -19.69
CA PHE A 220 5.39 0.96 -18.41
C PHE A 220 4.07 1.74 -18.50
N ILE A 221 3.80 2.43 -19.60
CA ILE A 221 2.60 3.27 -19.75
C ILE A 221 2.00 3.17 -21.15
N ASP A 222 0.71 3.52 -21.25
CA ASP A 222 -0.02 3.62 -22.51
C ASP A 222 -0.47 5.07 -22.78
N GLY A 223 -0.93 5.36 -24.01
CA GLY A 223 -1.53 6.66 -24.34
C GLY A 223 -0.57 7.85 -24.34
N TYR A 224 0.73 7.61 -24.53
CA TYR A 224 1.76 8.64 -24.49
C TYR A 224 2.11 9.20 -25.88
N PRO A 225 2.53 10.48 -25.98
CA PRO A 225 3.13 10.98 -27.21
C PRO A 225 4.52 10.38 -27.41
N VAL A 226 4.79 9.82 -28.59
CA VAL A 226 6.13 9.31 -28.94
C VAL A 226 7.03 10.50 -29.26
N LEU A 227 7.88 10.88 -28.30
CA LEU A 227 8.67 12.11 -28.37
C LEU A 227 9.74 12.06 -29.47
N CYS A 228 10.33 10.90 -29.71
CA CYS A 228 11.32 10.70 -30.77
C CYS A 228 10.74 10.81 -32.18
N MET A 229 9.43 10.61 -32.36
CA MET A 229 8.77 10.73 -33.66
C MET A 229 8.34 12.17 -33.97
N LEU A 230 8.46 13.09 -33.01
CA LEU A 230 8.17 14.50 -33.26
C LEU A 230 9.22 15.07 -34.22
N GLU A 231 8.73 15.76 -35.26
CA GLU A 231 9.60 16.54 -36.14
C GLU A 231 10.35 17.58 -35.31
N ARG A 232 11.64 17.78 -35.60
CA ARG A 232 12.49 18.78 -34.91
C ARG A 232 13.22 19.60 -35.95
N LYS A 233 12.59 20.67 -36.41
CA LYS A 233 13.08 21.56 -37.49
C LYS A 233 14.34 22.36 -37.13
N TYR A 234 14.71 22.36 -35.85
CA TYR A 234 15.88 23.06 -35.31
C TYR A 234 17.17 22.26 -35.32
N ILE A 235 17.09 20.98 -35.65
CA ILE A 235 18.22 20.07 -35.79
C ILE A 235 18.95 20.37 -37.09
#